data_AF-A0A974UMV1-F1
#
_entry.id   AF-A0A974UMV1-F1
#
_cell.length_a   1.000
_cell.length_b   1.000
_cell.length_c   1.000
_cell.angle_alpha   90.00
_cell.angle_beta   90.00
_cell.angle_gamma   90.00
#
_symmetry.space_group_name_H-M   'P 1'
#
loop_
_entity.id
_entity.type
_entity.pdbx_description
1 polymer ?
#
loop_
_entity_poly.entity_id
_entity_poly.type
_entity_poly.pdbx_seq_one_letter_code
_entity_poly.pdbx_strand_id
1 'polypeptide(L)'
;MIWTPPASVPDRKLGPFPLTEEGVAALLDRYGFGDSVLRRVVVDQESGRQAIPPRVVRLVIDAMVMSEDIRWEPVSLDLYGVRRFRIDESVTTSWVLYDPPQFTRFEGLLQVDLCAERCGSLHLANAEEVFEGSNLVFEVTGGTWSALHPWGW
;
A
#
# COMPACT_ATOMS: atom_id res chain seq x y z
N MET A 1 -8.90 19.75 24.03
CA MET A 1 -8.26 18.86 23.05
C MET A 1 -9.40 18.16 22.33
N ILE A 2 -9.68 18.52 21.07
CA ILE A 2 -10.77 17.92 20.29
C ILE A 2 -10.24 16.60 19.78
N TRP A 3 -10.81 15.49 20.25
CA TRP A 3 -10.54 14.17 19.69
C TRP A 3 -11.25 14.09 18.34
N THR A 4 -10.50 14.28 17.26
CA THR A 4 -10.98 13.96 15.92
C THR A 4 -10.87 12.45 15.76
N PRO A 5 -11.98 11.71 15.56
CA PRO A 5 -11.90 10.30 15.26
C PRO A 5 -11.02 10.11 14.01
N PRO A 6 -10.21 9.04 13.93
CA PRO A 6 -9.48 8.74 12.70
C PRO A 6 -10.49 8.64 11.56
N ALA A 7 -10.24 9.39 10.49
CA ALA A 7 -11.15 9.41 9.33
C ALA A 7 -11.38 7.97 8.85
N SER A 8 -12.65 7.56 8.79
CA SER A 8 -13.05 6.23 8.34
C SER A 8 -12.53 5.95 6.93
N VAL A 9 -12.21 4.68 6.67
CA VAL A 9 -11.91 4.24 5.30
C VAL A 9 -13.22 4.31 4.49
N PRO A 10 -13.24 4.90 3.28
CA PRO A 10 -14.41 5.00 2.44
C PRO A 10 -14.88 3.63 2.01
N ASP A 11 -16.13 3.58 1.58
CA ASP A 11 -16.71 2.39 1.00
C ASP A 11 -15.94 1.96 -0.26
N ARG A 12 -16.00 0.66 -0.55
CA ARG A 12 -15.38 0.09 -1.74
C ARG A 12 -16.24 0.40 -2.96
N LYS A 13 -15.64 1.05 -3.95
CA LYS A 13 -16.22 1.26 -5.28
C LYS A 13 -16.16 -0.03 -6.12
N LEU A 14 -15.13 -0.85 -5.91
CA LEU A 14 -14.92 -2.10 -6.66
C LEU A 14 -14.17 -3.13 -5.82
N GLY A 15 -14.51 -4.41 -5.94
CA GLY A 15 -13.87 -5.50 -5.20
C GLY A 15 -14.56 -5.80 -3.86
N PRO A 16 -13.97 -6.63 -2.98
CA PRO A 16 -12.57 -7.06 -2.95
C PRO A 16 -12.23 -8.17 -3.95
N PHE A 17 -11.06 -8.08 -4.56
CA PHE A 17 -10.49 -9.16 -5.36
C PHE A 17 -9.31 -9.77 -4.63
N PRO A 18 -9.19 -11.11 -4.59
CA PRO A 18 -8.06 -11.75 -3.93
C PRO A 18 -6.78 -11.38 -4.66
N LEU A 19 -5.69 -11.16 -3.93
CA LEU A 19 -4.37 -11.02 -4.51
C LEU A 19 -3.83 -12.40 -4.92
N THR A 20 -4.53 -13.16 -5.79
CA THR A 20 -4.00 -14.35 -6.50
C THR A 20 -3.06 -13.90 -7.63
N GLU A 21 -2.50 -14.81 -8.43
CA GLU A 21 -1.73 -14.41 -9.62
C GLU A 21 -2.62 -13.62 -10.59
N GLU A 22 -3.84 -14.09 -10.85
CA GLU A 22 -4.81 -13.41 -11.71
C GLU A 22 -5.27 -12.08 -11.11
N GLY A 23 -5.49 -12.05 -9.79
CA GLY A 23 -5.89 -10.82 -9.11
C GLY A 23 -4.80 -9.76 -9.10
N VAL A 24 -3.54 -10.16 -8.95
CA VAL A 24 -2.38 -9.26 -9.09
C VAL A 24 -2.24 -8.78 -10.53
N ALA A 25 -2.37 -9.67 -11.52
CA ALA A 25 -2.34 -9.28 -12.93
C ALA A 25 -3.45 -8.27 -13.26
N ALA A 26 -4.68 -8.50 -12.79
CA ALA A 26 -5.80 -7.58 -12.99
C ALA A 26 -5.59 -6.22 -12.29
N LEU A 27 -4.94 -6.21 -11.12
CA LEU A 27 -4.56 -4.98 -10.43
C LEU A 27 -3.58 -4.16 -11.27
N LEU A 28 -2.50 -4.81 -11.74
CA LEU A 28 -1.41 -4.15 -12.47
C LEU A 28 -1.79 -3.77 -13.92
N ASP A 29 -2.74 -4.46 -14.52
CA ASP A 29 -3.32 -4.09 -15.83
C ASP A 29 -4.22 -2.85 -15.70
N ARG A 30 -5.00 -2.78 -14.62
CA ARG A 30 -5.94 -1.67 -14.40
C ARG A 30 -5.27 -0.39 -13.92
N TYR A 31 -4.19 -0.49 -13.15
CA TYR A 31 -3.58 0.64 -12.46
C TYR A 31 -2.11 0.82 -12.80
N GLY A 32 -1.76 2.04 -13.19
CA GLY A 32 -0.40 2.53 -13.28
C GLY A 32 0.02 3.03 -11.91
N PHE A 33 1.11 2.47 -11.39
CA PHE A 33 1.61 2.80 -10.07
C PHE A 33 2.81 3.75 -10.07
N GLY A 34 3.32 4.13 -11.23
CA GLY A 34 4.35 5.18 -11.33
C GLY A 34 3.83 6.48 -10.72
N ASP A 35 4.64 7.10 -9.86
CA ASP A 35 4.33 8.30 -9.08
C ASP A 35 3.13 8.16 -8.12
N SER A 36 2.71 6.93 -7.80
CA SER A 36 1.57 6.69 -6.90
C SER A 36 1.88 7.04 -5.46
N VAL A 37 0.92 7.62 -4.75
CA VAL A 37 1.13 8.09 -3.38
C VAL A 37 0.51 7.11 -2.39
N LEU A 38 1.32 6.54 -1.50
CA LEU A 38 0.82 5.81 -0.33
C LEU A 38 0.28 6.83 0.67
N ARG A 39 -1.04 7.02 0.68
CA ARG A 39 -1.74 7.97 1.55
C ARG A 39 -1.76 7.55 3.01
N ARG A 40 -1.89 6.24 3.26
CA ARG A 40 -2.15 5.74 4.61
C ARG A 40 -1.77 4.28 4.74
N VAL A 41 -1.21 3.95 5.90
CA VAL A 41 -1.12 2.58 6.41
C VAL A 41 -2.02 2.47 7.64
N VAL A 42 -3.05 1.64 7.56
CA VAL A 42 -3.95 1.34 8.67
C VAL A 42 -3.59 -0.04 9.18
N VAL A 43 -3.26 -0.11 10.47
CA VAL A 43 -2.82 -1.35 11.12
C VAL A 43 -3.91 -1.75 12.10
N ASP A 44 -4.52 -2.92 11.89
CA ASP A 44 -5.48 -3.47 12.84
C ASP A 44 -4.71 -4.29 13.88
N GLN A 45 -4.48 -3.67 15.03
CA GLN A 45 -3.87 -4.28 16.21
C GLN A 45 -4.81 -4.18 17.39
N GLU A 46 -4.94 -5.27 18.15
CA GLU A 46 -5.46 -5.17 19.51
C GLU A 46 -4.49 -4.32 20.33
N SER A 47 -4.97 -3.21 20.88
CA SER A 47 -4.18 -2.32 21.72
C SER A 47 -3.63 -3.09 22.94
N GLY A 48 -2.34 -3.42 22.93
CA GLY A 48 -1.70 -4.19 23.99
C GLY A 48 -0.18 -4.15 23.90
N ARG A 49 0.50 -4.28 25.04
CA ARG A 49 1.96 -4.09 25.22
C ARG A 49 2.84 -5.18 24.58
N GLN A 50 2.28 -6.05 23.72
CA GLN A 50 2.93 -7.26 23.25
C GLN A 50 3.27 -7.15 21.75
N ALA A 51 4.50 -7.54 21.42
CA ALA A 51 5.12 -7.51 20.09
C ALA A 51 4.54 -8.56 19.12
N ILE A 52 3.20 -8.58 18.96
CA ILE A 52 2.54 -9.46 18.00
C ILE A 52 2.37 -8.68 16.69
N PRO A 53 2.85 -9.21 15.55
CA PRO A 53 2.58 -8.60 14.25
C PRO A 53 1.09 -8.33 14.05
N PRO A 54 0.71 -7.23 13.37
CA PRO A 54 -0.69 -6.94 13.11
C PRO A 54 -1.37 -8.10 12.37
N ARG A 55 -2.61 -8.43 12.72
CA ARG A 55 -3.32 -9.47 11.98
C ARG A 55 -3.72 -9.01 10.59
N VAL A 56 -3.97 -7.71 10.44
CA VAL A 56 -4.38 -7.08 9.19
C VAL A 56 -3.66 -5.75 9.02
N VAL A 57 -3.14 -5.50 7.82
CA VAL A 57 -2.63 -4.20 7.40
C VAL A 57 -3.36 -3.78 6.15
N ARG A 58 -3.89 -2.56 6.13
CA ARG A 58 -4.50 -1.93 4.97
C ARG A 58 -3.63 -0.78 4.47
N LEU A 59 -3.27 -0.83 3.20
CA LEU A 59 -2.53 0.20 2.50
C LEU A 59 -3.51 0.95 1.58
N VAL A 60 -3.51 2.28 1.65
CA VAL A 60 -4.29 3.12 0.72
C VAL A 60 -3.33 3.85 -0.19
N ILE A 61 -3.39 3.55 -1.48
CA ILE A 61 -2.51 4.08 -2.52
C ILE A 61 -3.37 4.83 -3.52
N ASP A 62 -3.03 6.08 -3.82
CA ASP A 62 -3.58 6.74 -5.01
C ASP A 62 -2.86 6.20 -6.23
N ALA A 63 -3.59 5.55 -7.13
CA ALA A 63 -3.03 5.00 -8.35
C ALA A 63 -3.72 5.59 -9.58
N MET A 64 -2.97 5.71 -10.68
CA MET A 64 -3.51 6.17 -11.95
C MET A 64 -4.27 5.01 -12.61
N VAL A 65 -5.48 5.26 -13.10
CA VAL A 65 -6.21 4.26 -13.88
C VAL A 65 -5.67 4.22 -15.29
N MET A 66 -5.28 3.04 -15.75
CA MET A 66 -4.85 2.79 -17.13
C MET A 66 -6.08 2.72 -18.03
N SER A 67 -6.56 3.88 -18.47
CA SER A 67 -7.63 4.02 -19.45
C SER A 67 -7.38 5.22 -20.36
N GLU A 68 -8.21 5.42 -21.38
CA GLU A 68 -8.08 6.56 -22.30
C GLU A 68 -8.12 7.93 -21.60
N ASP A 69 -8.81 8.02 -20.46
CA ASP A 69 -8.83 9.20 -19.60
C ASP A 69 -7.89 9.04 -18.39
N ILE A 70 -6.99 10.01 -18.20
CA ILE A 70 -6.12 10.08 -17.02
C ILE A 70 -6.98 10.42 -15.79
N ARG A 71 -7.16 9.45 -14.90
CA ARG A 71 -7.81 9.64 -13.61
C ARG A 71 -7.06 8.93 -12.49
N TRP A 72 -7.07 9.53 -11.30
CA TRP A 72 -6.53 8.93 -10.08
C TRP A 72 -7.67 8.31 -9.27
N GLU A 73 -7.49 7.08 -8.81
CA GLU A 73 -8.41 6.40 -7.91
C GLU A 73 -7.66 5.92 -6.66
N PRO A 74 -8.26 6.04 -5.46
CA PRO A 74 -7.71 5.40 -4.28
C PRO A 74 -7.92 3.89 -4.36
N VAL A 75 -6.83 3.14 -4.25
CA VAL A 75 -6.78 1.68 -4.24
C VAL A 75 -6.37 1.22 -2.84
N SER A 76 -7.11 0.25 -2.31
CA SER A 76 -6.80 -0.41 -1.04
C SER A 76 -6.11 -1.74 -1.30
N LEU A 77 -5.01 -2.01 -0.60
CA LEU A 77 -4.45 -3.36 -0.44
C LEU A 77 -4.68 -3.80 1.01
N ASP A 78 -5.56 -4.77 1.20
CA ASP A 78 -5.88 -5.34 2.50
C ASP A 78 -5.10 -6.65 2.67
N LEU A 79 -4.10 -6.62 3.52
CA LEU A 79 -3.18 -7.73 3.75
C LEU A 79 -3.53 -8.47 5.05
N TYR A 80 -3.54 -9.80 5.01
CA TYR A 80 -4.02 -10.66 6.10
C TYR A 80 -2.95 -11.64 6.59
N GLY A 81 -2.96 -11.91 7.90
CA GLY A 81 -2.01 -12.83 8.53
C GLY A 81 -0.59 -12.33 8.35
N VAL A 82 -0.36 -11.05 8.65
CA VAL A 82 0.95 -10.41 8.49
C VAL A 82 1.93 -11.04 9.48
N ARG A 83 2.99 -11.64 8.95
CA ARG A 83 4.07 -12.26 9.72
C ARG A 83 5.24 -11.31 9.91
N ARG A 84 5.50 -10.49 8.90
CA ARG A 84 6.52 -9.44 8.93
C ARG A 84 5.92 -8.12 8.47
N PHE A 85 6.16 -7.09 9.26
CA PHE A 85 5.75 -5.72 9.03
C PHE A 85 6.94 -4.83 9.35
N ARG A 86 7.51 -4.17 8.34
CA ARG A 86 8.56 -3.18 8.52
C ARG A 86 8.07 -1.87 7.92
N ILE A 87 7.94 -0.87 8.78
CA ILE A 87 7.87 0.54 8.41
C ILE A 87 8.99 1.16 9.23
N ASP A 88 10.14 1.40 8.61
CA ASP A 88 11.18 2.15 9.33
C ASP A 88 10.65 3.57 9.57
N GLU A 89 10.72 4.03 10.82
CA GLU A 89 10.09 5.26 11.33
C GLU A 89 10.57 6.50 10.57
N SER A 90 9.90 6.85 9.46
CA SER A 90 10.06 8.15 8.84
C SER A 90 9.25 9.18 9.62
N VAL A 91 9.89 10.30 9.95
CA VAL A 91 9.29 11.47 10.61
C VAL A 91 8.21 12.13 9.72
N THR A 92 8.07 11.69 8.46
CA THR A 92 7.07 12.13 7.48
C THR A 92 6.29 10.92 6.93
N THR A 93 4.99 11.10 6.69
CA THR A 93 4.03 10.02 6.37
C THR A 93 3.68 9.87 4.88
N SER A 94 4.46 10.50 4.00
CA SER A 94 4.15 10.51 2.56
C SER A 94 5.22 9.72 1.80
N TRP A 95 4.84 8.55 1.28
CA TRP A 95 5.68 7.75 0.39
C TRP A 95 5.14 7.81 -1.04
N VAL A 96 6.05 7.89 -2.01
CA VAL A 96 5.73 7.83 -3.44
C VAL A 96 6.33 6.53 -3.99
N LEU A 97 5.53 5.79 -4.74
CA LEU A 97 5.94 4.58 -5.44
C LEU A 97 6.53 4.97 -6.78
N TYR A 98 7.81 4.65 -6.98
CA TYR A 98 8.48 4.84 -8.27
C TYR A 98 8.09 3.70 -9.21
N ASP A 99 8.16 2.48 -8.70
CA ASP A 99 7.74 1.26 -9.39
C ASP A 99 6.42 0.71 -8.83
N PRO A 100 5.70 -0.10 -9.63
CA PRO A 100 4.55 -0.82 -9.13
C PRO A 100 4.88 -1.73 -7.93
N PRO A 101 3.92 -1.95 -7.01
CA PRO A 101 4.07 -2.93 -5.95
C PRO A 101 4.49 -4.29 -6.53
N GLN A 102 5.54 -4.88 -5.96
CA GLN A 102 6.02 -6.19 -6.35
C GLN A 102 5.36 -7.27 -5.48
N PHE A 103 4.86 -8.31 -6.13
CA PHE A 103 4.17 -9.42 -5.47
C PHE A 103 4.92 -10.72 -5.74
N THR A 104 5.49 -11.31 -4.69
CA THR A 104 6.24 -12.56 -4.79
C THR A 104 5.61 -13.63 -3.92
N ARG A 105 5.41 -14.83 -4.48
CA ARG A 105 4.94 -16.00 -3.72
C ARG A 105 6.09 -16.92 -3.38
N PHE A 106 6.20 -17.28 -2.10
CA PHE A 106 7.17 -18.28 -1.65
C PHE A 106 6.61 -19.04 -0.44
N GLU A 107 6.69 -20.37 -0.47
CA GLU A 107 6.25 -21.26 0.63
C GLU A 107 4.85 -20.97 1.19
N GLY A 108 3.90 -20.61 0.33
CA GLY A 108 2.52 -20.30 0.73
C GLY A 108 2.35 -18.92 1.38
N LEU A 109 3.39 -18.08 1.37
CA LEU A 109 3.34 -16.68 1.75
C LEU A 109 3.35 -15.79 0.51
N LEU A 110 2.69 -14.64 0.66
CA LEU A 110 2.74 -13.53 -0.27
C LEU A 110 3.62 -12.44 0.33
N GLN A 111 4.73 -12.15 -0.34
CA GLN A 111 5.52 -10.96 -0.07
C GLN A 111 5.03 -9.81 -0.95
N VAL A 112 4.75 -8.67 -0.32
CA VAL A 112 4.39 -7.41 -1.00
C VAL A 112 5.48 -6.40 -0.69
N ASP A 113 6.18 -5.95 -1.73
CA ASP A 113 7.19 -4.90 -1.64
C ASP A 113 6.66 -3.64 -2.32
N LEU A 114 6.47 -2.58 -1.53
CA LEU A 114 6.16 -1.27 -2.06
C LEU A 114 7.50 -0.59 -2.33
N CYS A 115 7.95 -0.60 -3.59
CA CYS A 115 9.17 0.04 -4.07
C CYS A 115 9.09 1.57 -3.94
N ALA A 116 9.04 2.03 -2.70
CA ALA A 116 8.81 3.40 -2.32
C ALA A 116 10.14 4.14 -2.28
N GLU A 117 10.21 5.25 -3.00
CA GLU A 117 11.29 6.20 -2.80
C GLU A 117 11.05 6.99 -1.52
N ARG A 118 12.11 7.20 -0.76
CA ARG A 118 12.09 8.16 0.35
C ARG A 118 12.07 9.56 -0.24
N CYS A 119 10.95 10.27 -0.09
CA CYS A 119 10.91 11.70 -0.39
C CYS A 119 11.61 12.49 0.75
N GLY A 120 12.95 12.46 0.77
CA GLY A 120 13.79 13.09 1.78
C GLY A 120 14.14 14.55 1.50
N SER A 121 14.06 14.97 0.23
CA SER A 121 14.29 16.35 -0.23
C SER A 121 13.72 16.52 -1.64
N LEU A 122 13.26 17.74 -1.98
CA LEU A 122 12.60 18.12 -3.24
C LEU A 122 13.41 17.88 -4.55
N HIS A 123 14.60 17.29 -4.49
CA HIS A 123 15.43 17.03 -5.66
C HIS A 123 16.11 15.66 -5.55
N LEU A 124 15.77 14.77 -6.50
CA LEU A 124 16.47 13.53 -6.80
C LEU A 124 17.68 13.85 -7.69
N ALA A 125 18.87 13.35 -7.35
CA ALA A 125 20.10 13.64 -8.10
C ALA A 125 20.44 12.56 -9.15
N ASN A 126 20.02 11.30 -8.96
CA ASN A 126 20.13 10.21 -9.95
C ASN A 126 19.26 8.99 -9.59
N ALA A 127 19.18 8.02 -10.51
CA ALA A 127 18.33 6.83 -10.45
C ALA A 127 18.90 5.65 -9.63
N GLU A 128 20.16 5.72 -9.17
CA GLU A 128 20.79 4.61 -8.43
C GLU A 128 20.44 4.62 -6.92
N GLU A 129 19.98 5.75 -6.36
CA GLU A 129 19.52 5.84 -4.95
C GLU A 129 18.15 5.16 -4.69
N VAL A 130 17.47 4.66 -5.73
CA VAL A 130 16.09 4.14 -5.69
C VAL A 130 16.02 2.67 -5.25
N PHE A 131 17.07 1.87 -5.48
CA PHE A 131 16.99 0.40 -5.44
C PHE A 131 17.50 -0.29 -4.15
N GLU A 132 18.31 0.34 -3.30
CA GLU A 132 18.91 -0.34 -2.13
C GLU A 132 18.15 -0.15 -0.79
N GLY A 133 16.97 0.47 -0.79
CA GLY A 133 16.35 0.97 0.44
C GLY A 133 14.83 0.78 0.59
N SER A 134 14.20 -0.23 -0.01
CA SER A 134 12.74 -0.40 0.15
C SER A 134 12.38 -0.65 1.63
N ASN A 135 11.73 0.34 2.24
CA ASN A 135 11.42 0.38 3.67
C ASN A 135 10.01 -0.16 4.00
N LEU A 136 9.28 -0.68 3.00
CA LEU A 136 7.87 -1.07 3.10
C LEU A 136 7.65 -2.47 2.53
N VAL A 137 8.08 -3.48 3.27
CA VAL A 137 7.93 -4.89 2.90
C VAL A 137 7.01 -5.62 3.88
N PHE A 138 6.05 -6.36 3.32
CA PHE A 138 5.06 -7.13 4.05
C PHE A 138 5.16 -8.60 3.66
N GLU A 139 5.24 -9.49 4.66
CA GLU A 139 5.12 -10.93 4.45
C GLU A 139 3.79 -11.39 5.06
N VAL A 140 2.90 -11.90 4.22
CA VAL A 140 1.49 -12.11 4.57
C VAL A 140 0.98 -13.45 4.06
N THR A 141 -0.05 -14.00 4.70
CA THR A 141 -0.68 -15.25 4.24
C THR A 141 -1.61 -15.05 3.03
N GLY A 142 -2.03 -13.81 2.80
CA GLY A 142 -2.87 -13.44 1.66
C GLY A 142 -3.31 -11.99 1.76
N GLY A 143 -4.15 -11.59 0.81
CA GLY A 143 -4.72 -10.25 0.82
C GLY A 143 -5.76 -10.06 -0.28
N THR A 144 -6.38 -8.89 -0.29
CA THR A 144 -7.29 -8.45 -1.35
C THR A 144 -6.94 -7.04 -1.80
N TRP A 145 -7.35 -6.69 -3.01
CA TRP A 145 -7.36 -5.31 -3.47
C TRP A 145 -8.77 -4.84 -3.80
N SER A 146 -9.02 -3.54 -3.66
CA SER A 146 -10.29 -2.90 -4.00
C SER A 146 -10.08 -1.45 -4.39
N ALA A 147 -10.87 -0.93 -5.33
CA ALA A 147 -10.97 0.51 -5.53
C ALA A 147 -11.89 1.09 -4.44
N LEU A 148 -11.54 2.24 -3.87
CA LEU A 148 -12.36 2.94 -2.89
C LEU A 148 -13.12 4.09 -3.56
N HIS A 149 -14.23 4.47 -2.96
CA HIS A 149 -14.81 5.78 -3.27
C HIS A 149 -13.82 6.88 -2.86
N PRO A 150 -13.74 7.99 -3.61
CA PRO A 150 -13.03 9.17 -3.13
C PRO A 150 -13.57 9.56 -1.76
N TRP A 151 -12.68 9.94 -0.83
CA TRP A 151 -13.11 10.56 0.40
C TRP A 151 -13.91 11.82 0.04
N GLY A 152 -15.13 11.94 0.59
CA GLY A 152 -15.80 13.24 0.62
C GLY A 152 -14.91 14.21 1.38
N TRP A 153 -14.62 15.35 0.77
CA TRP A 153 -13.88 16.44 1.39
C TRP A 153 -14.73 17.11 2.48
#